data_AF-A0A146KVR9-F1
#
_entry.id   AF-A0A146KVR9-F1
#
_cell.length_a   1.000
_cell.length_b   1.000
_cell.length_c   1.000
_cell.angle_alpha   90.00
_cell.angle_beta   90.00
_cell.angle_gamma   90.00
#
_symmetry.space_group_name_H-M   'P 1'
#
loop_
_entity.id
_entity.type
_entity.pdbx_description
1 polymer ?
#
loop_
_entity_poly.entity_id
_entity_poly.type
_entity_poly.pdbx_seq_one_letter_code
_entity_poly.pdbx_strand_id
1 'polypeptide(L)'
;MVFSDKLISLGTLFTVAAVLYSIYMRDYNELDARLVNVINGLISVEEQQMKLSPKVAVGYGACVDLRVDGRELMNHFDGLTPKHHDFINELFELQESYAYYFKHGAAAERFTTNSSLFDELVASAERASGSRFVIGGNAAVMAMRMHLEGCSVLLGATLTDRHLHAIPDEIKVVGGPISRDDIHLVLEYKSGETWGPYTAPRANRFIIHNDFHNPRVKSLNEFGRQLENFKPDVFVVSGLQLMDNYKYTEGDDVRSEVLESIVDQMLMIPRSTKIHFEMASYTEEELLNSVQKTIVPYSDSLGMNEQELANLHSLYTYGNVSVVTDSTPRVAAVLDQMRSIFWEIRSRSKFVPGHKTLTRIHVHTLAFQAIMVDNVHGSWKQPDVAAAKASLTA
;
A
#
# COMPACT_ATOMS: atom_id res chain seq x y z
N MET A 1 -26.28 -69.59 -17.28
CA MET A 1 -26.35 -68.19 -17.73
C MET A 1 -24.94 -67.65 -17.71
N VAL A 2 -24.35 -67.48 -18.89
CA VAL A 2 -22.95 -67.09 -19.06
C VAL A 2 -22.86 -65.57 -18.88
N PHE A 3 -22.04 -65.12 -17.93
CA PHE A 3 -21.68 -63.71 -17.78
C PHE A 3 -20.89 -63.29 -19.02
N SER A 4 -21.38 -62.27 -19.73
CA SER A 4 -20.66 -61.66 -20.85
C SER A 4 -19.60 -60.71 -20.27
N ASP A 5 -18.35 -61.12 -20.38
CA ASP A 5 -17.20 -60.25 -20.15
C ASP A 5 -17.30 -59.05 -21.08
N LYS A 6 -17.44 -57.85 -20.50
CA LYS A 6 -17.38 -56.60 -21.27
C LYS A 6 -15.97 -56.45 -21.83
N LEU A 7 -15.75 -56.93 -23.05
CA LEU A 7 -14.59 -56.63 -23.86
C LEU A 7 -14.53 -55.10 -24.03
N ILE A 8 -13.61 -54.47 -23.30
CA ILE A 8 -13.26 -53.07 -23.53
C ILE A 8 -12.74 -52.99 -24.96
N SER A 9 -13.45 -52.27 -25.81
CA SER A 9 -13.04 -52.12 -27.21
C SER A 9 -11.68 -51.42 -27.27
N LEU A 10 -10.85 -51.79 -28.25
CA LEU A 10 -9.55 -51.15 -28.49
C LEU A 10 -9.69 -49.62 -28.65
N GLY A 11 -10.82 -49.17 -29.22
CA GLY A 11 -11.17 -47.76 -29.33
C GLY A 11 -11.38 -47.07 -27.98
N THR A 12 -12.05 -47.73 -27.03
CA THR A 12 -12.22 -47.19 -25.65
C THR A 12 -10.88 -47.01 -24.96
N LEU A 13 -9.97 -47.98 -25.13
CA LEU A 13 -8.63 -47.91 -24.54
C LEU A 13 -7.81 -46.77 -25.15
N PHE A 14 -7.93 -46.56 -26.46
CA PHE A 14 -7.30 -45.44 -27.16
C PHE A 14 -7.86 -44.08 -26.75
N THR A 15 -9.18 -43.97 -26.55
CA THR A 15 -9.82 -42.73 -26.05
C THR A 15 -9.37 -42.41 -24.63
N VAL A 16 -9.34 -43.40 -23.73
CA VAL A 16 -8.85 -43.20 -22.36
C VAL A 16 -7.38 -42.80 -22.36
N ALA A 17 -6.54 -43.44 -23.18
CA ALA A 17 -5.13 -43.06 -23.34
C ALA A 17 -4.96 -41.65 -23.89
N ALA A 18 -5.77 -41.25 -24.88
CA ALA A 18 -5.75 -39.89 -25.43
C ALA A 18 -6.21 -38.83 -24.41
N VAL A 19 -7.22 -39.14 -23.59
CA VAL A 19 -7.67 -38.25 -22.50
C VAL A 19 -6.60 -38.14 -21.42
N LEU A 20 -6.00 -39.26 -20.98
CA LEU A 20 -4.91 -39.25 -20.00
C LEU A 20 -3.67 -38.51 -20.53
N TYR A 21 -3.32 -38.72 -21.81
CA TYR A 21 -2.24 -37.98 -22.47
C TYR A 21 -2.58 -36.49 -22.58
N SER A 22 -3.82 -36.14 -22.90
CA SER A 22 -4.27 -34.74 -22.94
C SER A 22 -4.25 -34.09 -21.55
N ILE A 23 -4.58 -34.81 -20.48
CA ILE A 23 -4.48 -34.32 -19.09
C ILE A 23 -3.01 -34.16 -18.70
N TYR A 24 -2.17 -35.14 -19.01
CA TYR A 24 -0.72 -35.08 -18.77
C TYR A 24 -0.04 -33.92 -19.53
N MET A 25 -0.41 -33.70 -20.79
CA MET A 25 0.09 -32.58 -21.59
C MET A 25 -0.51 -31.23 -21.16
N ARG A 26 -1.67 -31.22 -20.50
CA ARG A 26 -2.28 -30.00 -19.94
C ARG A 26 -1.52 -29.49 -18.71
N ASP A 27 -0.81 -30.38 -18.00
CA ASP A 27 0.09 -30.02 -16.89
C ASP A 27 1.47 -29.53 -17.38
N TYR A 28 1.84 -29.75 -18.65
CA TYR A 28 3.02 -29.12 -19.24
C TYR A 28 2.67 -27.74 -19.80
N ASN A 29 2.49 -26.77 -18.91
CA ASN A 29 2.24 -25.39 -19.28
C ASN A 29 3.58 -24.70 -19.62
N GLU A 30 3.77 -24.34 -20.89
CA GLU A 30 4.89 -23.48 -21.33
C GLU A 30 4.98 -22.19 -20.50
N LEU A 31 3.83 -21.72 -20.00
CA LEU A 31 3.72 -20.58 -19.08
C LEU A 31 4.43 -20.85 -17.74
N ASP A 32 4.28 -22.05 -17.17
CA ASP A 32 4.88 -22.41 -15.89
C ASP A 32 6.40 -22.56 -16.03
N ALA A 33 6.85 -23.18 -17.12
CA ALA A 33 8.28 -23.25 -17.45
C ALA A 33 8.88 -21.84 -17.65
N ARG A 34 8.16 -20.93 -18.31
CA ARG A 34 8.57 -19.52 -18.46
C ARG A 34 8.62 -18.81 -17.11
N LEU A 35 7.61 -18.98 -16.25
CA LEU A 35 7.57 -18.38 -14.92
C LEU A 35 8.75 -18.85 -14.06
N VAL A 36 9.03 -20.17 -14.05
CA VAL A 36 10.19 -20.74 -13.35
C VAL A 36 11.50 -20.14 -13.87
N ASN A 37 11.66 -20.00 -15.19
CA ASN A 37 12.84 -19.38 -15.77
C ASN A 37 12.99 -17.91 -15.37
N VAL A 38 11.89 -17.15 -15.33
CA VAL A 38 11.89 -15.75 -14.87
C VAL A 38 12.29 -15.68 -13.40
N ILE A 39 11.66 -16.46 -12.53
CA ILE A 39 11.97 -16.49 -11.09
C ILE A 39 13.43 -16.86 -10.85
N ASN A 40 13.93 -17.92 -11.49
CA ASN A 40 15.34 -18.32 -11.36
C ASN A 40 16.31 -17.25 -11.88
N GLY A 41 15.94 -16.55 -12.95
CA GLY A 41 16.70 -15.40 -13.44
C GLY A 41 16.75 -14.26 -12.42
N LEU A 42 15.62 -13.91 -11.81
CA LEU A 42 15.56 -12.88 -10.77
C LEU A 42 16.39 -13.29 -9.54
N ILE A 43 16.31 -14.55 -9.09
CA ILE A 43 17.11 -15.07 -7.97
C ILE A 43 18.61 -14.96 -8.28
N SER A 44 19.03 -15.37 -9.49
CA SER A 44 20.43 -15.27 -9.90
C SER A 44 20.96 -13.83 -9.94
N VAL A 45 20.09 -12.86 -10.23
CA VAL A 45 20.43 -11.43 -10.13
C VAL A 45 20.48 -10.98 -8.67
N GLU A 46 19.50 -11.38 -7.85
CA GLU A 46 19.46 -11.08 -6.41
C GLU A 46 20.70 -11.59 -5.66
N GLU A 47 21.21 -12.77 -5.98
CA GLU A 47 22.40 -13.36 -5.36
C GLU A 47 23.66 -12.50 -5.49
N GLN A 48 23.69 -11.56 -6.44
CA GLN A 48 24.79 -10.61 -6.64
C GLN A 48 24.74 -9.41 -5.66
N GLN A 49 23.72 -9.35 -4.80
CA GLN A 49 23.49 -8.26 -3.85
C GLN A 49 24.69 -8.02 -2.93
N MET A 50 25.08 -6.75 -2.81
CA MET A 50 25.97 -6.31 -1.74
C MET A 50 25.29 -6.49 -0.38
N LYS A 51 25.89 -7.31 0.49
CA LYS A 51 25.42 -7.47 1.88
C LYS A 51 25.70 -6.20 2.67
N LEU A 52 24.63 -5.49 3.02
CA LEU A 52 24.66 -4.27 3.82
C LEU A 52 23.63 -4.40 4.93
N SER A 53 23.86 -3.69 6.04
CA SER A 53 22.93 -3.60 7.17
C SER A 53 22.73 -2.12 7.51
N PRO A 54 22.08 -1.34 6.63
CA PRO A 54 21.93 0.09 6.82
C PRO A 54 21.01 0.40 8.01
N LYS A 55 21.17 1.60 8.56
CA LYS A 55 20.21 2.19 9.50
C LYS A 55 19.12 2.89 8.71
N VAL A 56 17.88 2.46 8.87
CA VAL A 56 16.74 3.03 8.17
C VAL A 56 15.74 3.62 9.17
N ALA A 57 15.48 4.91 9.04
CA ALA A 57 14.40 5.56 9.75
C ALA A 57 13.17 5.60 8.83
N VAL A 58 12.01 5.18 9.32
CA VAL A 58 10.77 5.12 8.55
C VAL A 58 9.68 5.85 9.32
N GLY A 59 9.04 6.82 8.69
CA GLY A 59 7.85 7.48 9.19
C GLY A 59 6.86 7.74 8.06
N TYR A 60 5.60 8.01 8.30
CA TYR A 60 4.95 8.08 9.60
C TYR A 60 3.72 7.19 9.65
N GLY A 61 3.39 6.78 10.87
CA GLY A 61 2.13 6.13 11.17
C GLY A 61 2.18 4.61 11.13
N ALA A 62 1.26 4.04 11.88
CA ALA A 62 0.91 2.63 11.85
C ALA A 62 -0.60 2.57 12.11
N CYS A 63 -1.27 1.62 11.49
CA CYS A 63 -2.63 1.27 11.85
C CYS A 63 -2.68 -0.22 12.17
N VAL A 64 -3.82 -0.67 12.67
CA VAL A 64 -4.06 -2.09 12.89
C VAL A 64 -5.26 -2.50 12.03
N ASP A 65 -5.00 -3.33 11.03
CA ASP A 65 -6.05 -3.93 10.21
C ASP A 65 -6.75 -5.02 11.03
N LEU A 66 -8.02 -4.82 11.38
CA LEU A 66 -8.88 -5.87 11.88
C LEU A 66 -9.63 -6.48 10.70
N ARG A 67 -9.16 -7.64 10.24
CA ARG A 67 -9.74 -8.34 9.08
C ARG A 67 -10.84 -9.29 9.52
N VAL A 68 -11.96 -9.28 8.81
CA VAL A 68 -13.13 -10.11 9.11
C VAL A 68 -13.92 -10.41 7.83
N ASP A 69 -14.62 -11.54 7.77
CA ASP A 69 -15.60 -11.80 6.71
C ASP A 69 -16.73 -10.78 6.82
N GLY A 70 -16.98 -10.03 5.75
CA GLY A 70 -17.93 -8.92 5.80
C GLY A 70 -19.34 -9.34 6.20
N ARG A 71 -19.74 -10.59 5.94
CA ARG A 71 -21.07 -11.12 6.31
C ARG A 71 -21.27 -11.31 7.81
N GLU A 72 -20.18 -11.46 8.57
CA GLU A 72 -20.25 -11.58 10.03
C GLU A 72 -20.69 -10.27 10.70
N LEU A 73 -20.51 -9.14 10.02
CA LEU A 73 -20.86 -7.81 10.51
C LEU A 73 -22.02 -7.16 9.77
N MET A 74 -22.12 -7.42 8.47
CA MET A 74 -23.11 -6.79 7.61
C MET A 74 -24.30 -7.73 7.46
N ASN A 75 -25.37 -7.46 8.20
CA ASN A 75 -26.64 -8.13 7.98
C ASN A 75 -27.40 -7.44 6.83
N HIS A 76 -27.93 -8.22 5.91
CA HIS A 76 -28.86 -7.72 4.89
C HIS A 76 -30.28 -7.60 5.47
N PHE A 77 -31.06 -6.61 5.01
CA PHE A 77 -32.49 -6.47 5.32
C PHE A 77 -33.30 -6.07 4.08
N ASP A 78 -34.59 -6.36 4.09
CA ASP A 78 -35.49 -6.06 2.97
C ASP A 78 -35.64 -4.55 2.79
N GLY A 79 -35.49 -4.07 1.54
CA GLY A 79 -35.56 -2.66 1.20
C GLY A 79 -34.21 -1.93 1.21
N LEU A 80 -33.11 -2.62 1.54
CA LEU A 80 -31.76 -2.08 1.36
C LEU A 80 -31.52 -1.75 -0.12
N THR A 81 -31.01 -0.54 -0.39
CA THR A 81 -30.61 -0.11 -1.74
C THR A 81 -29.12 0.17 -1.80
N PRO A 82 -28.36 -0.39 -2.77
CA PRO A 82 -26.94 -0.11 -2.87
C PRO A 82 -26.71 1.36 -3.24
N LYS A 83 -26.05 2.09 -2.34
CA LYS A 83 -25.81 3.53 -2.51
C LYS A 83 -24.43 3.89 -1.97
N HIS A 84 -23.69 4.66 -2.77
CA HIS A 84 -22.42 5.23 -2.33
C HIS A 84 -22.68 6.43 -1.40
N HIS A 85 -21.99 6.42 -0.26
CA HIS A 85 -21.93 7.54 0.67
C HIS A 85 -20.47 7.99 0.82
N ASP A 86 -20.24 9.30 0.81
CA ASP A 86 -18.92 9.89 1.03
C ASP A 86 -18.49 9.80 2.51
N PHE A 87 -19.46 9.88 3.42
CA PHE A 87 -19.27 9.76 4.86
C PHE A 87 -20.27 8.77 5.44
N ILE A 88 -19.83 8.01 6.44
CA ILE A 88 -20.66 7.03 7.15
C ILE A 88 -20.90 7.57 8.56
N ASN A 89 -22.14 7.91 8.90
CA ASN A 89 -22.53 8.34 10.24
C ASN A 89 -23.43 7.32 10.93
N GLU A 90 -24.21 6.57 10.15
CA GLU A 90 -25.15 5.57 10.63
C GLU A 90 -24.86 4.18 10.06
N LEU A 91 -25.27 3.12 10.78
CA LEU A 91 -25.08 1.73 10.35
C LEU A 91 -25.76 1.44 9.00
N PHE A 92 -26.94 2.02 8.76
CA PHE A 92 -27.65 1.87 7.50
C PHE A 92 -26.84 2.41 6.31
N GLU A 93 -26.18 3.55 6.45
CA GLU A 93 -25.32 4.13 5.40
C GLU A 93 -24.11 3.25 5.11
N LEU A 94 -23.56 2.61 6.15
CA LEU A 94 -22.52 1.60 6.00
C LEU A 94 -23.01 0.39 5.21
N GLN A 95 -24.19 -0.13 5.54
CA GLN A 95 -24.77 -1.28 4.85
C GLN A 95 -25.09 -0.97 3.38
N GLU A 96 -25.64 0.21 3.08
CA GLU A 96 -25.87 0.66 1.69
C GLU A 96 -24.56 0.82 0.90
N SER A 97 -23.52 1.38 1.53
CA SER A 97 -22.20 1.54 0.92
C SER A 97 -21.55 0.19 0.69
N TYR A 98 -21.55 -0.69 1.69
CA TYR A 98 -21.05 -2.05 1.57
C TYR A 98 -21.74 -2.78 0.42
N ALA A 99 -23.08 -2.69 0.32
CA ALA A 99 -23.86 -3.27 -0.77
C ALA A 99 -23.41 -2.75 -2.14
N TYR A 100 -23.17 -1.45 -2.26
CA TYR A 100 -22.73 -0.82 -3.49
C TYR A 100 -21.39 -1.41 -3.94
N TYR A 101 -20.39 -1.44 -3.05
CA TYR A 101 -19.06 -1.93 -3.40
C TYR A 101 -18.99 -3.45 -3.59
N PHE A 102 -19.73 -4.20 -2.77
CA PHE A 102 -19.86 -5.65 -2.86
C PHE A 102 -20.41 -6.06 -4.24
N LYS A 103 -21.53 -5.45 -4.66
CA LYS A 103 -22.16 -5.71 -5.96
C LYS A 103 -21.22 -5.45 -7.14
N HIS A 104 -20.38 -4.43 -7.06
CA HIS A 104 -19.44 -4.08 -8.12
C HIS A 104 -18.08 -4.81 -7.98
N GLY A 105 -17.83 -5.49 -6.86
CA GLY A 105 -16.53 -6.09 -6.55
C GLY A 105 -15.41 -5.05 -6.43
N ALA A 106 -15.74 -3.79 -6.12
CA ALA A 106 -14.80 -2.68 -6.07
C ALA A 106 -14.24 -2.48 -4.65
N ALA A 107 -13.00 -1.97 -4.54
CA ALA A 107 -12.42 -1.67 -3.24
C ALA A 107 -12.95 -0.31 -2.76
N ALA A 108 -13.10 -0.14 -1.46
CA ALA A 108 -13.44 1.13 -0.86
C ALA A 108 -12.84 1.26 0.53
N GLU A 109 -12.60 2.51 0.92
CA GLU A 109 -12.19 2.91 2.25
C GLU A 109 -13.00 4.13 2.67
N ARG A 110 -13.61 4.09 3.85
CA ARG A 110 -14.49 5.15 4.34
C ARG A 110 -14.15 5.56 5.75
N PHE A 111 -14.19 6.86 5.99
CA PHE A 111 -14.10 7.44 7.31
C PHE A 111 -15.49 7.58 7.94
N THR A 112 -15.59 7.27 9.23
CA THR A 112 -16.76 7.60 10.05
C THR A 112 -16.35 8.58 11.14
N THR A 113 -17.19 9.58 11.40
CA THR A 113 -17.04 10.47 12.58
C THR A 113 -17.73 9.90 13.83
N ASN A 114 -18.56 8.87 13.67
CA ASN A 114 -19.31 8.26 14.76
C ASN A 114 -18.46 7.20 15.46
N SER A 115 -17.68 7.63 16.45
CA SER A 115 -16.80 6.74 17.22
C SER A 115 -17.56 5.64 17.96
N SER A 116 -18.77 5.91 18.45
CA SER A 116 -19.57 4.90 19.16
C SER A 116 -19.97 3.75 18.22
N LEU A 117 -20.47 4.08 17.02
CA LEU A 117 -20.79 3.09 15.99
C LEU A 117 -19.54 2.28 15.62
N PHE A 118 -18.41 2.97 15.42
CA PHE A 118 -17.17 2.31 15.05
C PHE A 118 -16.66 1.36 16.14
N ASP A 119 -16.73 1.76 17.41
CA ASP A 119 -16.32 0.94 18.55
C ASP A 119 -17.21 -0.31 18.69
N GLU A 120 -18.52 -0.18 18.44
CA GLU A 120 -19.44 -1.32 18.40
C GLU A 120 -19.10 -2.29 17.26
N LEU A 121 -18.77 -1.78 16.06
CA LEU A 121 -18.36 -2.60 14.92
C LEU A 121 -17.06 -3.35 15.20
N VAL A 122 -16.06 -2.68 15.78
CA VAL A 122 -14.78 -3.32 16.17
C VAL A 122 -15.02 -4.40 17.22
N ALA A 123 -15.80 -4.12 18.27
CA ALA A 123 -16.12 -5.11 19.30
C ALA A 123 -16.93 -6.30 18.76
N SER A 124 -17.73 -6.10 17.72
CA SER A 124 -18.41 -7.18 17.00
C SER A 124 -17.41 -8.00 16.17
N ALA A 125 -16.49 -7.33 15.47
CA ALA A 125 -15.48 -7.97 14.63
C ALA A 125 -14.52 -8.84 15.46
N GLU A 126 -14.08 -8.36 16.62
CA GLU A 126 -13.24 -9.13 17.54
C GLU A 126 -13.90 -10.42 18.03
N ARG A 127 -15.24 -10.46 18.07
CA ARG A 127 -16.02 -11.65 18.47
C ARG A 127 -16.29 -12.60 17.30
N ALA A 128 -16.14 -12.16 16.06
CA ALA A 128 -16.40 -12.97 14.88
C ALA A 128 -15.34 -14.08 14.70
N SER A 129 -15.79 -15.28 14.33
CA SER A 129 -14.87 -16.39 14.11
C SER A 129 -14.01 -16.15 12.87
N GLY A 130 -12.69 -16.16 13.03
CA GLY A 130 -11.74 -15.93 11.94
C GLY A 130 -11.31 -14.48 11.75
N SER A 131 -11.71 -13.57 12.66
CA SER A 131 -11.12 -12.24 12.69
C SER A 131 -9.64 -12.30 13.10
N ARG A 132 -8.84 -11.38 12.55
CA ARG A 132 -7.40 -11.31 12.84
C ARG A 132 -6.91 -9.88 12.76
N PHE A 133 -6.04 -9.52 13.70
CA PHE A 133 -5.29 -8.27 13.66
C PHE A 133 -4.02 -8.44 12.83
N VAL A 134 -3.73 -7.45 11.99
CA VAL A 134 -2.49 -7.36 11.21
C VAL A 134 -1.98 -5.92 11.33
N ILE A 135 -0.67 -5.75 11.50
CA ILE A 135 -0.08 -4.41 11.47
C ILE A 135 -0.19 -3.85 10.04
N GLY A 136 -0.81 -2.69 9.94
CA GLY A 136 -1.04 -1.94 8.71
C GLY A 136 -0.31 -0.60 8.71
N GLY A 137 -0.49 0.14 7.61
CA GLY A 137 0.15 1.43 7.38
C GLY A 137 1.51 1.29 6.68
N ASN A 138 1.73 2.11 5.66
CA ASN A 138 2.90 2.01 4.78
C ASN A 138 4.22 2.04 5.55
N ALA A 139 4.36 2.96 6.50
CA ALA A 139 5.59 3.10 7.27
C ALA A 139 5.88 1.87 8.14
N ALA A 140 4.88 1.34 8.85
CA ALA A 140 5.06 0.14 9.68
C ALA A 140 5.36 -1.12 8.84
N VAL A 141 4.66 -1.32 7.73
CA VAL A 141 4.88 -2.47 6.85
C VAL A 141 6.28 -2.40 6.20
N MET A 142 6.70 -1.22 5.72
CA MET A 142 8.06 -1.03 5.22
C MET A 142 9.11 -1.26 6.32
N ALA A 143 8.88 -0.76 7.53
CA ALA A 143 9.79 -0.96 8.66
C ALA A 143 9.98 -2.45 8.99
N MET A 144 8.89 -3.21 9.09
CA MET A 144 8.95 -4.66 9.29
C MET A 144 9.67 -5.37 8.15
N ARG A 145 9.41 -4.97 6.89
CA ARG A 145 10.10 -5.58 5.75
C ARG A 145 11.60 -5.27 5.77
N MET A 146 11.99 -4.03 6.04
CA MET A 146 13.40 -3.63 6.13
C MET A 146 14.13 -4.36 7.24
N HIS A 147 13.46 -4.59 8.38
CA HIS A 147 14.01 -5.41 9.46
C HIS A 147 14.28 -6.85 9.01
N LEU A 148 13.35 -7.47 8.27
CA LEU A 148 13.55 -8.81 7.69
C LEU A 148 14.72 -8.87 6.70
N GLU A 149 15.00 -7.75 6.00
CA GLU A 149 16.19 -7.61 5.14
C GLU A 149 17.50 -7.34 5.91
N GLY A 150 17.46 -7.34 7.25
CA GLY A 150 18.63 -7.13 8.10
C GLY A 150 18.97 -5.66 8.36
N CYS A 151 18.06 -4.72 8.12
CA CYS A 151 18.28 -3.31 8.48
C CYS A 151 18.11 -3.10 9.98
N SER A 152 18.85 -2.13 10.54
CA SER A 152 18.50 -1.54 11.84
C SER A 152 17.41 -0.50 11.62
N VAL A 153 16.27 -0.62 12.30
CA VAL A 153 15.08 0.18 11.97
C VAL A 153 14.62 1.06 13.13
N LEU A 154 14.36 2.33 12.83
CA LEU A 154 13.64 3.28 13.67
C LEU A 154 12.30 3.59 13.02
N LEU A 155 11.17 3.30 13.68
CA LEU A 155 9.83 3.54 13.16
C LEU A 155 9.13 4.67 13.93
N GLY A 156 8.72 5.72 13.21
CA GLY A 156 7.90 6.82 13.74
C GLY A 156 6.41 6.50 13.69
N ALA A 157 5.87 5.83 14.70
CA ALA A 157 4.47 5.43 14.76
C ALA A 157 3.93 5.44 16.20
N THR A 158 2.61 5.54 16.32
CA THR A 158 1.89 5.41 17.59
C THR A 158 1.06 4.14 17.59
N LEU A 159 1.29 3.26 18.56
CA LEU A 159 0.51 2.05 18.81
C LEU A 159 0.29 1.90 20.31
N THR A 160 -0.79 1.25 20.71
CA THR A 160 -0.98 0.81 22.09
C THR A 160 -0.02 -0.34 22.41
N ASP A 161 0.22 -0.55 23.71
CA ASP A 161 1.04 -1.69 24.17
C ASP A 161 0.51 -3.02 23.62
N ARG A 162 -0.81 -3.18 23.45
CA ARG A 162 -1.42 -4.41 22.91
C ARG A 162 -0.87 -4.76 21.53
N HIS A 163 -0.83 -3.80 20.61
CA HIS A 163 -0.44 -4.05 19.22
C HIS A 163 1.04 -3.79 18.95
N LEU A 164 1.74 -3.09 19.85
CA LEU A 164 3.19 -2.93 19.76
C LEU A 164 3.93 -4.27 19.75
N HIS A 165 3.45 -5.28 20.51
CA HIS A 165 4.02 -6.63 20.54
C HIS A 165 3.93 -7.39 19.20
N ALA A 166 3.14 -6.91 18.24
CA ALA A 166 3.10 -7.50 16.89
C ALA A 166 4.23 -6.99 15.99
N ILE A 167 4.93 -5.93 16.42
CA ILE A 167 6.16 -5.45 15.79
C ILE A 167 7.36 -6.11 16.50
N PRO A 168 8.37 -6.62 15.76
CA PRO A 168 9.59 -7.16 16.37
C PRO A 168 10.28 -6.18 17.32
N ASP A 169 10.70 -6.66 18.50
CA ASP A 169 11.32 -5.84 19.56
C ASP A 169 12.61 -5.13 19.10
N GLU A 170 13.28 -5.66 18.08
CA GLU A 170 14.47 -5.07 17.47
C GLU A 170 14.18 -3.80 16.66
N ILE A 171 12.91 -3.57 16.27
CA ILE A 171 12.48 -2.33 15.63
C ILE A 171 12.19 -1.31 16.72
N LYS A 172 12.97 -0.24 16.76
CA LYS A 172 12.74 0.85 17.71
C LYS A 172 11.53 1.67 17.26
N VAL A 173 10.38 1.46 17.89
CA VAL A 173 9.16 2.25 17.63
C VAL A 173 9.11 3.47 18.54
N VAL A 174 8.85 4.64 17.96
CA VAL A 174 8.82 5.93 18.65
C VAL A 174 7.62 6.76 18.19
N GLY A 175 6.92 7.38 19.13
CA GLY A 175 5.71 8.16 18.85
C GLY A 175 4.90 8.51 20.08
N GLY A 176 5.23 7.88 21.22
CA GLY A 176 4.58 8.11 22.50
C GLY A 176 3.41 7.16 22.75
N PRO A 177 3.02 6.98 24.01
CA PRO A 177 1.92 6.09 24.37
C PRO A 177 0.58 6.68 23.91
N ILE A 178 -0.30 5.80 23.44
CA ILE A 178 -1.68 6.12 23.10
C ILE A 178 -2.62 5.17 23.83
N SER A 179 -3.83 5.61 24.12
CA SER A 179 -4.85 4.79 24.80
C SER A 179 -5.65 3.90 23.84
N ARG A 180 -5.61 4.20 22.54
CA ARG A 180 -6.42 3.54 21.51
C ARG A 180 -5.68 3.56 20.18
N ASP A 181 -5.59 2.42 19.51
CA ASP A 181 -5.04 2.33 18.16
C ASP A 181 -6.00 2.91 17.11
N ASP A 182 -5.39 3.42 16.03
CA ASP A 182 -6.10 3.67 14.78
C ASP A 182 -6.33 2.31 14.09
N ILE A 183 -7.56 1.80 14.20
CA ILE A 183 -7.99 0.51 13.66
C ILE A 183 -8.63 0.71 12.29
N HIS A 184 -8.22 -0.10 11.32
CA HIS A 184 -8.86 -0.21 10.02
C HIS A 184 -9.67 -1.50 10.00
N LEU A 185 -11.00 -1.39 10.02
CA LEU A 185 -11.87 -2.55 9.96
C LEU A 185 -12.03 -2.98 8.50
N VAL A 186 -11.42 -4.11 8.15
CA VAL A 186 -11.35 -4.63 6.78
C VAL A 186 -12.36 -5.77 6.60
N LEU A 187 -13.46 -5.46 5.92
CA LEU A 187 -14.54 -6.41 5.60
C LEU A 187 -14.21 -7.10 4.27
N GLU A 188 -13.63 -8.30 4.35
CA GLU A 188 -13.24 -9.12 3.20
C GLU A 188 -14.46 -9.89 2.64
N TYR A 189 -14.53 -10.04 1.31
CA TYR A 189 -15.52 -10.88 0.63
C TYR A 189 -14.92 -11.58 -0.59
N LYS A 190 -15.42 -12.77 -0.92
CA LYS A 190 -14.87 -13.63 -1.98
C LYS A 190 -15.58 -13.45 -3.32
N SER A 191 -14.93 -13.90 -4.38
CA SER A 191 -15.55 -13.98 -5.71
C SER A 191 -16.71 -14.99 -5.70
N GLY A 192 -17.84 -14.62 -6.28
CA GLY A 192 -19.06 -15.43 -6.30
C GLY A 192 -19.79 -15.51 -4.96
N GLU A 193 -19.32 -14.77 -3.94
CA GLU A 193 -19.98 -14.72 -2.65
C GLU A 193 -21.33 -14.00 -2.76
N THR A 194 -22.35 -14.52 -2.08
CA THR A 194 -23.70 -13.96 -2.06
C THR A 194 -23.97 -13.25 -0.75
N TRP A 195 -24.57 -12.06 -0.84
CA TRP A 195 -25.02 -11.29 0.31
C TRP A 195 -26.36 -10.63 -0.03
N GLY A 196 -27.44 -11.12 0.60
CA GLY A 196 -28.81 -10.79 0.18
C GLY A 196 -29.05 -11.13 -1.30
N PRO A 197 -29.59 -10.20 -2.12
CA PRO A 197 -29.79 -10.40 -3.56
C PRO A 197 -28.53 -10.12 -4.40
N TYR A 198 -27.39 -9.77 -3.77
CA TYR A 198 -26.17 -9.37 -4.47
C TYR A 198 -25.16 -10.51 -4.54
N THR A 199 -24.36 -10.52 -5.59
CA THR A 199 -23.26 -11.46 -5.77
C THR A 199 -22.01 -10.69 -6.17
N ALA A 200 -20.91 -10.92 -5.46
CA ALA A 200 -19.65 -10.24 -5.73
C ALA A 200 -18.99 -10.83 -7.00
N PRO A 201 -18.68 -10.01 -8.02
CA PRO A 201 -18.08 -10.50 -9.27
C PRO A 201 -16.60 -10.88 -9.12
N ARG A 202 -15.94 -10.39 -8.05
CA ARG A 202 -14.56 -10.71 -7.70
C ARG A 202 -14.34 -10.56 -6.21
N ALA A 203 -13.29 -11.21 -5.68
CA ALA A 203 -12.88 -11.03 -4.29
C ALA A 203 -12.35 -9.61 -4.08
N ASN A 204 -12.77 -8.96 -2.99
CA ASN A 204 -12.27 -7.65 -2.62
C ASN A 204 -12.55 -7.35 -1.13
N ARG A 205 -12.32 -6.10 -0.71
CA ARG A 205 -12.53 -5.64 0.66
C ARG A 205 -13.17 -4.26 0.72
N PHE A 206 -13.95 -4.02 1.76
CA PHE A 206 -14.42 -2.70 2.15
C PHE A 206 -13.77 -2.33 3.50
N ILE A 207 -13.19 -1.15 3.60
CA ILE A 207 -12.52 -0.67 4.81
C ILE A 207 -13.34 0.46 5.41
N ILE A 208 -13.59 0.39 6.71
CA ILE A 208 -14.08 1.52 7.50
C ILE A 208 -13.08 1.82 8.62
N HIS A 209 -12.83 3.10 8.89
CA HIS A 209 -11.91 3.52 9.94
C HIS A 209 -12.39 4.81 10.63
N ASN A 210 -11.90 5.02 11.85
CA ASN A 210 -12.15 6.20 12.69
C ASN A 210 -10.81 6.68 13.27
N ASP A 211 -9.87 7.02 12.39
CA ASP A 211 -8.49 7.35 12.77
C ASP A 211 -8.38 8.73 13.45
N PHE A 212 -7.53 8.81 14.47
CA PHE A 212 -7.26 10.04 15.22
C PHE A 212 -5.79 10.44 15.25
N HIS A 213 -4.88 9.47 15.22
CA HIS A 213 -3.45 9.66 15.46
C HIS A 213 -2.69 9.88 14.16
N ASN A 214 -2.97 9.03 13.16
CA ASN A 214 -2.32 9.03 11.86
C ASN A 214 -2.57 10.33 11.05
N PRO A 215 -3.80 10.86 10.94
CA PRO A 215 -4.04 12.12 10.22
C PRO A 215 -3.31 13.31 10.84
N ARG A 216 -3.02 13.27 12.14
CA ARG A 216 -2.25 14.33 12.84
C ARG A 216 -0.76 14.03 12.93
N VAL A 217 -0.32 12.91 12.38
CA VAL A 217 1.08 12.44 12.42
C VAL A 217 1.65 12.55 13.85
N LYS A 218 0.91 12.07 14.86
CA LYS A 218 1.25 12.31 16.28
C LYS A 218 2.65 11.84 16.69
N SER A 219 3.22 10.87 15.96
CA SER A 219 4.58 10.39 16.19
C SER A 219 5.68 11.38 15.83
N LEU A 220 5.37 12.44 15.07
CA LEU A 220 6.32 13.34 14.43
C LEU A 220 7.37 13.89 15.40
N ASN A 221 6.93 14.44 16.53
CA ASN A 221 7.81 15.10 17.49
C ASN A 221 8.80 14.14 18.15
N GLU A 222 8.33 12.98 18.61
CA GLU A 222 9.20 12.00 19.26
C GLU A 222 10.12 11.33 18.24
N PHE A 223 9.63 11.05 17.04
CA PHE A 223 10.45 10.56 15.95
C PHE A 223 11.59 11.52 15.61
N GLY A 224 11.30 12.82 15.46
CA GLY A 224 12.29 13.86 15.17
C GLY A 224 13.43 13.92 16.20
N ARG A 225 13.11 13.81 17.50
CA ARG A 225 14.14 13.76 18.56
C ARG A 225 15.08 12.55 18.44
N GLN A 226 14.55 11.43 17.93
CA GLN A 226 15.30 10.18 17.84
C GLN A 226 16.12 10.10 16.54
N LEU A 227 15.71 10.82 15.47
CA LEU A 227 16.44 10.89 14.21
C LEU A 227 17.90 11.35 14.39
N GLU A 228 18.13 12.39 15.20
CA GLU A 228 19.47 12.94 15.44
C GLU A 228 20.43 11.91 16.06
N ASN A 229 19.94 11.15 17.03
CA ASN A 229 20.72 10.12 17.72
C ASN A 229 20.89 8.85 16.86
N PHE A 230 19.85 8.49 16.10
CA PHE A 230 19.85 7.29 15.29
C PHE A 230 20.82 7.39 14.11
N LYS A 231 20.94 8.58 13.50
CA LYS A 231 21.80 8.89 12.34
C LYS A 231 21.54 7.91 11.18
N PRO A 232 20.34 7.96 10.58
CA PRO A 232 19.97 7.02 9.52
C PRO A 232 20.83 7.19 8.26
N ASP A 233 21.10 6.09 7.57
CA ASP A 233 21.65 6.09 6.20
C ASP A 233 20.54 6.41 5.20
N VAL A 234 19.31 5.96 5.49
CA VAL A 234 18.10 6.20 4.70
C VAL A 234 16.98 6.68 5.60
N PHE A 235 16.30 7.75 5.19
CA PHE A 235 15.06 8.22 5.81
C PHE A 235 13.91 8.02 4.82
N VAL A 236 12.93 7.21 5.19
CA VAL A 236 11.71 6.97 4.42
C VAL A 236 10.57 7.79 5.01
N VAL A 237 9.94 8.60 4.17
CA VAL A 237 8.72 9.38 4.46
C VAL A 237 7.55 8.73 3.74
N SER A 238 6.45 8.48 4.45
CA SER A 238 5.20 7.92 3.94
C SER A 238 4.05 8.18 4.93
N GLY A 239 2.86 7.64 4.67
CA GLY A 239 1.68 7.74 5.54
C GLY A 239 0.93 9.07 5.45
N LEU A 240 1.37 9.98 4.57
CA LEU A 240 0.79 11.32 4.44
C LEU A 240 -0.61 11.31 3.81
N GLN A 241 -0.97 10.24 3.09
CA GLN A 241 -2.32 10.02 2.58
C GLN A 241 -3.37 9.92 3.69
N LEU A 242 -2.98 9.62 4.93
CA LEU A 242 -3.92 9.54 6.05
C LEU A 242 -4.45 10.94 6.45
N MET A 243 -3.89 12.02 5.88
CA MET A 243 -4.42 13.39 5.98
C MET A 243 -5.51 13.71 4.95
N ASP A 244 -5.74 12.81 3.98
CA ASP A 244 -6.64 13.00 2.84
C ASP A 244 -8.10 13.01 3.29
N ASN A 245 -8.87 14.02 2.89
CA ASN A 245 -10.26 14.24 3.30
C ASN A 245 -10.51 14.24 4.82
N TYR A 246 -9.46 14.36 5.64
CA TYR A 246 -9.60 14.41 7.08
C TYR A 246 -10.15 15.76 7.51
N LYS A 247 -11.25 15.75 8.28
CA LYS A 247 -11.87 16.98 8.79
C LYS A 247 -11.16 17.42 10.06
N TYR A 248 -10.22 18.35 9.89
CA TYR A 248 -9.66 19.13 11.00
C TYR A 248 -10.73 20.07 11.55
N THR A 249 -10.58 20.47 12.81
CA THR A 249 -11.50 21.42 13.45
C THR A 249 -11.33 22.79 12.78
N GLU A 250 -12.44 23.51 12.52
CA GLU A 250 -12.40 24.81 11.83
C GLU A 250 -11.45 25.79 12.54
N GLY A 251 -10.47 26.33 11.81
CA GLY A 251 -9.49 27.31 12.30
C GLY A 251 -8.07 26.78 12.53
N ASP A 252 -7.88 25.46 12.50
CA ASP A 252 -6.58 24.83 12.71
C ASP A 252 -5.86 24.55 11.38
N ASP A 253 -4.67 25.11 11.16
CA ASP A 253 -3.80 24.81 10.00
C ASP A 253 -2.90 23.58 10.26
N VAL A 254 -3.43 22.59 10.97
CA VAL A 254 -2.68 21.41 11.45
C VAL A 254 -2.00 20.67 10.30
N ARG A 255 -2.66 20.59 9.13
CA ARG A 255 -2.10 19.93 7.95
C ARG A 255 -0.83 20.62 7.46
N SER A 256 -0.85 21.95 7.32
CA SER A 256 0.33 22.68 6.86
C SER A 256 1.43 22.65 7.91
N GLU A 257 1.09 22.83 9.19
CA GLU A 257 2.05 22.74 10.30
C GLU A 257 2.76 21.37 10.35
N VAL A 258 2.03 20.29 10.13
CA VAL A 258 2.58 18.92 10.05
C VAL A 258 3.52 18.79 8.85
N LEU A 259 3.10 19.24 7.66
CA LEU A 259 3.93 19.18 6.45
C LEU A 259 5.21 20.01 6.60
N GLU A 260 5.11 21.22 7.16
CA GLU A 260 6.27 22.08 7.46
C GLU A 260 7.22 21.41 8.45
N SER A 261 6.69 20.83 9.52
CA SER A 261 7.49 20.11 10.52
C SER A 261 8.20 18.88 9.92
N ILE A 262 7.58 18.19 8.96
CA ILE A 262 8.25 17.09 8.23
C ILE A 262 9.37 17.65 7.35
N VAL A 263 9.15 18.77 6.64
CA VAL A 263 10.18 19.44 5.85
C VAL A 263 11.36 19.83 6.73
N ASP A 264 11.11 20.37 7.92
CA ASP A 264 12.17 20.70 8.88
C ASP A 264 12.99 19.46 9.25
N GLN A 265 12.34 18.32 9.50
CA GLN A 265 13.06 17.06 9.76
C GLN A 265 13.91 16.60 8.58
N MET A 266 13.38 16.72 7.35
CA MET A 266 14.12 16.41 6.12
C MET A 266 15.33 17.33 5.91
N LEU A 267 15.23 18.59 6.31
CA LEU A 267 16.30 19.60 6.21
C LEU A 267 17.36 19.46 7.31
N MET A 268 16.97 19.06 8.52
CA MET A 268 17.89 18.86 9.65
C MET A 268 18.77 17.63 9.50
N ILE A 269 18.31 16.63 8.73
CA ILE A 269 19.07 15.40 8.48
C ILE A 269 20.30 15.68 7.58
N PRO A 270 21.47 15.07 7.86
CA PRO A 270 22.66 15.22 7.03
C PRO A 270 22.40 14.95 5.54
N ARG A 271 23.01 15.74 4.63
CA ARG A 271 22.87 15.54 3.18
C ARG A 271 23.38 14.17 2.69
N SER A 272 24.19 13.48 3.48
CA SER A 272 24.63 12.10 3.20
C SER A 272 23.50 11.08 3.32
N THR A 273 22.50 11.32 4.17
CA THR A 273 21.32 10.46 4.32
C THR A 273 20.41 10.61 3.10
N LYS A 274 20.03 9.49 2.50
CA LYS A 274 19.09 9.47 1.37
C LYS A 274 17.67 9.53 1.85
N ILE A 275 16.86 10.41 1.27
CA ILE A 275 15.45 10.55 1.61
C ILE A 275 14.60 9.93 0.51
N HIS A 276 13.77 8.96 0.87
CA HIS A 276 12.80 8.33 -0.01
C HIS A 276 11.39 8.73 0.41
N PHE A 277 10.58 9.23 -0.52
CA PHE A 277 9.17 9.48 -0.28
C PHE A 277 8.33 8.42 -0.99
N GLU A 278 7.66 7.58 -0.21
CA GLU A 278 6.70 6.59 -0.71
C GLU A 278 5.30 7.23 -0.72
N MET A 279 4.84 7.51 -1.94
CA MET A 279 3.50 8.00 -2.19
C MET A 279 2.46 6.90 -1.97
N ALA A 280 1.21 7.31 -1.82
CA ALA A 280 0.07 6.43 -1.71
C ALA A 280 -1.15 7.11 -2.34
N SER A 281 -2.33 6.52 -2.17
CA SER A 281 -3.54 7.04 -2.78
C SER A 281 -3.92 8.41 -2.23
N TYR A 282 -3.92 9.43 -3.10
CA TYR A 282 -4.42 10.78 -2.80
C TYR A 282 -5.63 11.06 -3.68
N THR A 283 -6.74 11.47 -3.06
CA THR A 283 -7.98 11.85 -3.73
C THR A 283 -8.27 13.35 -3.64
N GLU A 284 -7.78 14.04 -2.60
CA GLU A 284 -7.85 15.49 -2.45
C GLU A 284 -6.71 16.18 -3.22
N GLU A 285 -7.07 16.97 -4.24
CA GLU A 285 -6.11 17.75 -5.04
C GLU A 285 -5.26 18.69 -4.19
N GLU A 286 -5.87 19.32 -3.18
CA GLU A 286 -5.21 20.28 -2.30
C GLU A 286 -4.05 19.63 -1.52
N LEU A 287 -4.29 18.46 -0.92
CA LEU A 287 -3.26 17.72 -0.20
C LEU A 287 -2.12 17.29 -1.13
N LEU A 288 -2.44 16.74 -2.31
CA LEU A 288 -1.40 16.32 -3.25
C LEU A 288 -0.56 17.53 -3.73
N ASN A 289 -1.21 18.67 -3.99
CA ASN A 289 -0.54 19.92 -4.32
C ASN A 289 0.37 20.43 -3.18
N SER A 290 -0.08 20.31 -1.93
CA SER A 290 0.76 20.63 -0.76
C SER A 290 1.97 19.69 -0.69
N VAL A 291 1.78 18.37 -0.76
CA VAL A 291 2.86 17.37 -0.77
C VAL A 291 3.84 17.59 -1.92
N GLN A 292 3.34 17.94 -3.11
CA GLN A 292 4.14 18.25 -4.29
C GLN A 292 5.04 19.48 -4.08
N LYS A 293 4.58 20.46 -3.30
CA LYS A 293 5.33 21.70 -2.99
C LYS A 293 6.22 21.57 -1.76
N THR A 294 5.85 20.72 -0.81
CA THR A 294 6.55 20.60 0.47
C THR A 294 7.47 19.37 0.51
N ILE A 295 7.00 18.15 0.24
CA ILE A 295 7.79 16.92 0.50
C ILE A 295 8.64 16.52 -0.71
N VAL A 296 8.05 16.54 -1.91
CA VAL A 296 8.72 16.10 -3.14
C VAL A 296 10.06 16.83 -3.39
N PRO A 297 10.18 18.16 -3.19
CA PRO A 297 11.43 18.88 -3.44
C PRO A 297 12.61 18.49 -2.54
N TYR A 298 12.37 17.88 -1.38
CA TYR A 298 13.42 17.46 -0.44
C TYR A 298 13.72 15.96 -0.49
N SER A 299 13.17 15.24 -1.47
CA SER A 299 13.34 13.79 -1.64
C SER A 299 14.43 13.44 -2.66
N ASP A 300 15.33 12.52 -2.32
CA ASP A 300 16.33 11.95 -3.25
C ASP A 300 15.71 10.88 -4.17
N SER A 301 14.66 10.20 -3.67
CA SER A 301 13.94 9.13 -4.36
C SER A 301 12.43 9.24 -4.14
N LEU A 302 11.65 8.87 -5.16
CA LEU A 302 10.21 8.66 -5.04
C LEU A 302 9.84 7.19 -5.27
N GLY A 303 8.79 6.72 -4.60
CA GLY A 303 8.13 5.44 -4.83
C GLY A 303 6.61 5.60 -4.95
N MET A 304 5.97 4.90 -5.88
CA MET A 304 4.54 5.05 -6.20
C MET A 304 4.01 3.94 -7.11
N ASN A 305 2.69 3.73 -7.15
CA ASN A 305 2.06 2.89 -8.15
C ASN A 305 1.69 3.65 -9.44
N GLU A 306 1.03 2.98 -10.38
CA GLU A 306 0.60 3.59 -11.65
C GLU A 306 -0.43 4.71 -11.51
N GLN A 307 -1.31 4.64 -10.50
CA GLN A 307 -2.35 5.63 -10.25
C GLN A 307 -1.75 6.91 -9.69
N GLU A 308 -0.87 6.77 -8.69
CA GLU A 308 -0.15 7.91 -8.12
C GLU A 308 0.78 8.57 -9.13
N LEU A 309 1.47 7.78 -9.98
CA LEU A 309 2.27 8.32 -11.07
C LEU A 309 1.43 9.17 -12.03
N ALA A 310 0.27 8.65 -12.45
CA ALA A 310 -0.62 9.36 -13.35
C ALA A 310 -1.17 10.66 -12.71
N ASN A 311 -1.52 10.62 -11.43
CA ASN A 311 -1.99 11.80 -10.69
C ASN A 311 -0.90 12.84 -10.50
N LEU A 312 0.31 12.43 -10.13
CA LEU A 312 1.44 13.35 -10.02
C LEU A 312 1.79 13.97 -11.37
N HIS A 313 1.82 13.16 -12.43
CA HIS A 313 2.03 13.65 -13.79
C HIS A 313 0.96 14.65 -14.21
N SER A 314 -0.33 14.34 -13.95
CA SER A 314 -1.45 15.24 -14.23
C SER A 314 -1.32 16.56 -13.48
N LEU A 315 -0.96 16.50 -12.19
CA LEU A 315 -0.77 17.70 -11.37
C LEU A 315 0.36 18.59 -11.91
N TYR A 316 1.51 18.02 -12.27
CA TYR A 316 2.61 18.80 -12.88
C TYR A 316 2.25 19.38 -14.25
N THR A 317 1.45 18.68 -15.05
CA THR A 317 1.15 19.07 -16.45
C THR A 317 -0.04 20.02 -16.56
N TYR A 318 -1.10 19.76 -15.79
CA TYR A 318 -2.42 20.39 -15.94
C TYR A 318 -2.91 21.07 -14.65
N GLY A 319 -2.27 20.84 -13.51
CA GLY A 319 -2.68 21.39 -12.23
C GLY A 319 -3.93 20.73 -11.64
N ASN A 320 -4.25 19.49 -12.02
CA ASN A 320 -5.39 18.74 -11.50
C ASN A 320 -5.09 17.25 -11.31
N VAL A 321 -5.95 16.55 -10.55
CA VAL A 321 -5.88 15.09 -10.34
C VAL A 321 -7.01 14.35 -11.05
N SER A 322 -6.77 13.09 -11.45
CA SER A 322 -7.82 12.23 -11.99
C SER A 322 -8.27 11.22 -10.94
N VAL A 323 -9.58 11.14 -10.70
CA VAL A 323 -10.16 10.14 -9.77
C VAL A 323 -10.13 8.73 -10.36
N VAL A 324 -10.00 8.60 -11.68
CA VAL A 324 -9.96 7.30 -12.39
C VAL A 324 -8.71 7.25 -13.26
N THR A 325 -7.87 6.27 -12.99
CA THR A 325 -6.67 5.95 -13.78
C THR A 325 -6.75 4.50 -14.24
N ASP A 326 -6.13 4.19 -15.38
CA ASP A 326 -6.07 2.82 -15.90
C ASP A 326 -5.17 1.98 -14.98
N SER A 327 -5.73 0.95 -14.35
CA SER A 327 -5.00 0.01 -13.48
C SER A 327 -4.09 -0.96 -14.25
N THR A 328 -4.10 -0.92 -15.58
CA THR A 328 -3.29 -1.77 -16.47
C THR A 328 -2.63 -0.97 -17.59
N PRO A 329 -1.87 0.09 -17.26
CA PRO A 329 -1.34 0.98 -18.27
C PRO A 329 -0.26 0.27 -19.10
N ARG A 330 -0.11 0.69 -20.36
CA ARG A 330 1.00 0.23 -21.20
C ARG A 330 2.33 0.63 -20.58
N VAL A 331 3.28 -0.31 -20.50
CA VAL A 331 4.64 -0.08 -19.96
C VAL A 331 5.27 1.19 -20.54
N ALA A 332 5.16 1.41 -21.85
CA ALA A 332 5.72 2.60 -22.51
C ALA A 332 5.13 3.91 -21.96
N ALA A 333 3.82 3.96 -21.69
CA ALA A 333 3.17 5.14 -21.13
C ALA A 333 3.67 5.44 -19.70
N VAL A 334 3.81 4.41 -18.87
CA VAL A 334 4.39 4.55 -17.52
C VAL A 334 5.82 5.08 -17.60
N LEU A 335 6.67 4.52 -18.47
CA LEU A 335 8.05 4.99 -18.63
C LEU A 335 8.13 6.42 -19.15
N ASP A 336 7.24 6.84 -20.05
CA ASP A 336 7.18 8.22 -20.54
C ASP A 336 6.73 9.20 -19.44
N GLN A 337 5.71 8.82 -18.65
CA GLN A 337 5.28 9.60 -17.49
C GLN A 337 6.40 9.75 -16.47
N MET A 338 7.12 8.65 -16.14
CA MET A 338 8.28 8.69 -15.24
C MET A 338 9.34 9.69 -15.73
N ARG A 339 9.69 9.68 -17.03
CA ARG A 339 10.67 10.63 -17.59
C ARG A 339 10.19 12.07 -17.51
N SER A 340 8.91 12.30 -17.81
CA SER A 340 8.27 13.61 -17.74
C SER A 340 8.33 14.19 -16.33
N ILE A 341 7.84 13.44 -15.31
CA ILE A 341 7.86 13.92 -13.93
C ILE A 341 9.28 14.07 -13.39
N PHE A 342 10.20 13.20 -13.80
CA PHE A 342 11.61 13.29 -13.39
C PHE A 342 12.21 14.64 -13.79
N TRP A 343 11.91 15.13 -14.99
CA TRP A 343 12.37 16.44 -15.45
C TRP A 343 11.60 17.60 -14.82
N GLU A 344 10.28 17.52 -14.72
CA GLU A 344 9.46 18.57 -14.10
C GLU A 344 9.82 18.80 -12.63
N ILE A 345 9.99 17.72 -11.86
CA ILE A 345 10.36 17.83 -10.45
C ILE A 345 11.72 18.51 -10.32
N ARG A 346 12.72 18.11 -11.12
CA ARG A 346 14.06 18.70 -11.06
C ARG A 346 14.10 20.14 -11.54
N SER A 347 13.36 20.46 -12.59
CA SER A 347 13.33 21.80 -13.17
C SER A 347 12.70 22.82 -12.22
N ARG A 348 11.70 22.41 -11.44
CA ARG A 348 11.00 23.25 -10.46
C ARG A 348 11.70 23.27 -9.09
N SER A 349 12.13 22.11 -8.58
CA SER A 349 12.72 21.99 -7.24
C SER A 349 14.05 22.73 -7.11
N LYS A 350 14.78 22.97 -8.22
CA LYS A 350 16.06 23.72 -8.18
C LYS A 350 15.93 25.14 -7.62
N PHE A 351 14.72 25.70 -7.63
CA PHE A 351 14.43 27.03 -7.09
C PHE A 351 13.97 27.01 -5.62
N VAL A 352 13.77 25.83 -5.04
CA VAL A 352 13.38 25.67 -3.64
C VAL A 352 14.65 25.69 -2.77
N PRO A 353 14.77 26.59 -1.78
CA PRO A 353 15.90 26.60 -0.85
C PRO A 353 16.04 25.26 -0.12
N GLY A 354 17.27 24.75 0.01
CA GLY A 354 17.50 23.49 0.72
C GLY A 354 17.10 22.21 -0.02
N HIS A 355 16.54 22.30 -1.24
CA HIS A 355 16.09 21.15 -2.02
C HIS A 355 17.15 20.05 -2.16
N LYS A 356 16.65 18.84 -2.44
CA LYS A 356 17.45 17.71 -2.88
C LYS A 356 17.21 17.45 -4.36
N THR A 357 18.24 16.98 -5.05
CA THR A 357 18.10 16.58 -6.44
C THR A 357 17.46 15.20 -6.49
N LEU A 358 16.27 15.10 -7.07
CA LEU A 358 15.65 13.81 -7.36
C LEU A 358 16.56 13.01 -8.31
N THR A 359 16.98 11.83 -7.88
CA THR A 359 17.88 10.96 -8.64
C THR A 359 17.37 9.53 -8.79
N ARG A 360 16.22 9.19 -8.19
CA ARG A 360 15.58 7.87 -8.34
C ARG A 360 14.05 7.96 -8.33
N ILE A 361 13.40 7.20 -9.20
CA ILE A 361 11.96 6.92 -9.14
C ILE A 361 11.77 5.41 -9.23
N HIS A 362 10.97 4.84 -8.34
CA HIS A 362 10.57 3.44 -8.36
C HIS A 362 9.06 3.38 -8.54
N VAL A 363 8.62 2.89 -9.70
CA VAL A 363 7.21 2.63 -9.96
C VAL A 363 6.95 1.13 -9.81
N HIS A 364 5.94 0.78 -9.02
CA HIS A 364 5.51 -0.59 -8.80
C HIS A 364 4.06 -0.75 -9.24
N THR A 365 3.81 -1.67 -10.18
CA THR A 365 2.45 -1.96 -10.68
C THR A 365 2.13 -3.43 -10.43
N LEU A 366 0.88 -3.82 -10.63
CA LEU A 366 0.49 -5.24 -10.53
C LEU A 366 1.26 -6.15 -11.52
N ALA A 367 1.65 -5.63 -12.69
CA ALA A 367 2.20 -6.45 -13.77
C ALA A 367 3.73 -6.35 -13.90
N PHE A 368 4.34 -5.24 -13.45
CA PHE A 368 5.78 -5.01 -13.54
C PHE A 368 6.25 -3.95 -12.55
N GLN A 369 7.56 -3.89 -12.33
CA GLN A 369 8.21 -2.80 -11.60
C GLN A 369 9.24 -2.11 -12.50
N ALA A 370 9.44 -0.81 -12.30
CA ALA A 370 10.40 -0.01 -13.03
C ALA A 370 11.20 0.90 -12.07
N ILE A 371 12.52 0.84 -12.15
CA ILE A 371 13.42 1.71 -11.38
C ILE A 371 14.17 2.60 -12.37
N MET A 372 13.97 3.91 -12.26
CA MET A 372 14.73 4.93 -12.96
C MET A 372 15.76 5.53 -12.01
N VAL A 373 17.01 5.63 -12.46
CA VAL A 373 18.11 6.25 -11.71
C VAL A 373 18.88 7.22 -12.59
N ASP A 374 19.39 8.29 -11.98
CA ASP A 374 20.37 9.18 -12.60
C ASP A 374 21.79 8.71 -12.25
N ASN A 375 22.49 8.20 -13.25
CA ASN A 375 23.87 7.71 -13.11
C ASN A 375 24.93 8.81 -13.06
N VAL A 376 24.57 10.06 -13.38
CA VAL A 376 25.49 11.20 -13.39
C VAL A 376 25.50 11.89 -12.03
N HIS A 377 24.32 12.18 -11.48
CA HIS A 377 24.19 12.93 -10.22
C HIS A 377 23.84 12.01 -9.03
N GLY A 378 23.35 10.80 -9.30
CA GLY A 378 23.01 9.81 -8.28
C GLY A 378 24.20 8.94 -7.87
N SER A 379 24.04 8.22 -6.76
CA SER A 379 25.01 7.26 -6.22
C SER A 379 24.41 5.85 -6.11
N TRP A 380 23.36 5.58 -6.89
CA TRP A 380 22.62 4.32 -6.87
C TRP A 380 23.44 3.21 -7.50
N LYS A 381 23.75 2.18 -6.71
CA LYS A 381 24.46 0.98 -7.16
C LYS A 381 23.48 -0.18 -7.28
N GLN A 382 23.76 -1.10 -8.21
CA GLN A 382 22.97 -2.32 -8.44
C GLN A 382 21.45 -2.10 -8.60
N PRO A 383 20.99 -1.17 -9.46
CA PRO A 383 19.56 -0.93 -9.67
C PRO A 383 18.83 -2.16 -10.27
N ASP A 384 19.56 -3.01 -10.99
CA ASP A 384 19.12 -4.31 -11.50
C ASP A 384 18.83 -5.29 -10.37
N VAL A 385 19.74 -5.43 -9.40
CA VAL A 385 19.54 -6.26 -8.20
C VAL A 385 18.37 -5.74 -7.38
N ALA A 386 18.27 -4.42 -7.20
CA ALA A 386 17.16 -3.80 -6.47
C ALA A 386 15.81 -4.10 -7.16
N ALA A 387 15.74 -4.04 -8.49
CA ALA A 387 14.54 -4.38 -9.24
C ALA A 387 14.19 -5.87 -9.07
N ALA A 388 15.17 -6.76 -9.18
CA ALA A 388 14.95 -8.20 -9.01
C ALA A 388 14.44 -8.54 -7.60
N LYS A 389 15.08 -7.99 -6.56
CA LYS A 389 14.67 -8.16 -5.16
C LYS A 389 13.25 -7.67 -4.92
N ALA A 390 12.92 -6.49 -5.44
CA ALA A 390 11.59 -5.91 -5.28
C ALA A 390 10.52 -6.74 -6.01
N SER A 391 10.83 -7.30 -7.19
CA SER A 391 9.93 -8.20 -7.92
C SER A 391 9.76 -9.58 -7.28
N LEU A 392 10.78 -10.15 -6.63
CA LEU A 392 10.67 -11.41 -5.88
C LEU A 392 9.91 -11.26 -4.56
N THR A 393 9.88 -10.03 -4.04
CA THR A 393 9.21 -9.66 -2.79
C THR A 393 7.70 -9.51 -2.96
N ALA A 394 7.29 -8.96 -4.10
CA ALA A 394 5.89 -8.82 -4.50
C ALA A 394 5.33 -10.17 -4.95
#